data_AF-A0A662IPK9-F1
#
_entry.id   AF-A0A662IPK9-F1
#
_cell.length_a   1.000
_cell.length_b   1.000
_cell.length_c   1.000
_cell.angle_alpha   90.00
_cell.angle_beta   90.00
_cell.angle_gamma   90.00
#
_symmetry.space_group_name_H-M   'P 1'
#
loop_
_entity.id
_entity.type
_entity.pdbx_description
1 polymer ?
#
loop_
_entity_poly.entity_id
_entity_poly.type
_entity_poly.pdbx_seq_one_letter_code
_entity_poly.pdbx_strand_id
1 'polypeptide(L)'
;MSPEDLEILIEAIRRAEQVKPSQAAKREVFTKRGILGSSRDRFLTAILYEILKRQGMIDRAIVDIVGVEKPLILDPWLRASMRVALGITLFFNPTNKTMENLRKSVSKFLSRITHPFVSMYYWELYDKIAEYKFRPRDRGEELEFQYMLPRWFIDDMRRLLGDGEAEELFKALNERLPLSLRVNSLKASVQEVMDRLEKEGKKPYVSKVVPTIIKLNEPYDL
;
A
#
# COMPACT_ATOMS: atom_id res chain seq x y z
N MET A 1 -16.42 4.45 -0.28
CA MET A 1 -16.12 3.01 -0.06
C MET A 1 -17.23 2.37 0.75
N SER A 2 -17.57 1.12 0.43
CA SER A 2 -18.55 0.36 1.21
C SER A 2 -17.94 -0.13 2.54
N PRO A 3 -18.76 -0.49 3.54
CA PRO A 3 -18.28 -1.13 4.77
C PRO A 3 -17.40 -2.35 4.50
N GLU A 4 -17.81 -3.19 3.56
CA GLU A 4 -17.07 -4.41 3.22
C GLU A 4 -15.70 -4.10 2.60
N ASP A 5 -15.60 -3.07 1.74
CA ASP A 5 -14.30 -2.66 1.17
C ASP A 5 -13.29 -2.28 2.27
N LEU A 6 -13.77 -1.61 3.32
CA LEU A 6 -12.93 -1.21 4.46
C LEU A 6 -12.47 -2.44 5.25
N GLU A 7 -13.35 -3.39 5.53
CA GLU A 7 -12.98 -4.65 6.20
C GLU A 7 -11.91 -5.40 5.41
N ILE A 8 -12.07 -5.51 4.09
CA ILE A 8 -11.10 -6.18 3.20
C ILE A 8 -9.73 -5.50 3.26
N LEU A 9 -9.69 -4.17 3.21
CA LEU A 9 -8.43 -3.43 3.31
C LEU A 9 -7.76 -3.63 4.67
N ILE A 10 -8.52 -3.61 5.77
CA ILE A 10 -7.98 -3.81 7.12
C ILE A 10 -7.38 -5.21 7.25
N GLU A 11 -8.09 -6.24 6.76
CA GLU A 11 -7.58 -7.60 6.73
C GLU A 11 -6.32 -7.73 5.88
N ALA A 12 -6.28 -7.10 4.70
CA ALA A 12 -5.13 -7.13 3.82
C ALA A 12 -3.90 -6.45 4.44
N ILE A 13 -4.09 -5.27 5.07
CA ILE A 13 -3.02 -4.57 5.80
C ILE A 13 -2.53 -5.44 6.96
N ARG A 14 -3.45 -6.00 7.76
CA ARG A 14 -3.09 -6.88 8.88
C ARG A 14 -2.30 -8.09 8.41
N ARG A 15 -2.73 -8.72 7.30
CA ARG A 15 -2.04 -9.88 6.73
C ARG A 15 -0.67 -9.52 6.16
N ALA A 16 -0.54 -8.34 5.56
CA ALA A 16 0.74 -7.85 5.04
C ALA A 16 1.78 -7.57 6.14
N GLU A 17 1.37 -7.44 7.40
CA GLU A 17 2.32 -7.44 8.54
C GLU A 17 2.92 -8.82 8.81
N GLN A 18 2.16 -9.89 8.57
CA GLN A 18 2.53 -11.26 8.91
C GLN A 18 3.22 -11.99 7.74
N VAL A 19 2.79 -11.71 6.51
CA VAL A 19 3.25 -12.40 5.30
C VAL A 19 3.94 -11.43 4.37
N LYS A 20 5.15 -11.79 3.96
CA LYS A 20 5.92 -11.09 2.94
C LYS A 20 6.17 -12.04 1.76
N PRO A 21 6.08 -11.56 0.50
CA PRO A 21 5.81 -10.18 0.09
C PRO A 21 4.32 -9.79 0.22
N SER A 22 4.00 -8.49 0.27
CA SER A 22 2.62 -8.00 0.44
C SER A 22 1.64 -8.47 -0.64
N GLN A 23 2.16 -8.80 -1.83
CA GLN A 23 1.43 -9.41 -2.94
C GLN A 23 0.79 -10.74 -2.51
N ALA A 24 1.50 -11.56 -1.74
CA ALA A 24 0.99 -12.84 -1.24
C ALA A 24 -0.13 -12.61 -0.21
N ALA A 25 0.08 -11.67 0.73
CA ALA A 25 -0.94 -11.28 1.71
C ALA A 25 -2.24 -10.78 1.04
N LYS A 26 -2.11 -9.93 0.00
CA LYS A 26 -3.25 -9.47 -0.82
C LYS A 26 -3.98 -10.64 -1.46
N ARG A 27 -3.27 -11.55 -2.15
CA ARG A 27 -3.88 -12.71 -2.83
C ARG A 27 -4.69 -13.55 -1.84
N GLU A 28 -4.13 -13.90 -0.69
CA GLU A 28 -4.83 -14.71 0.32
C GLU A 28 -6.15 -14.07 0.77
N VAL A 29 -6.14 -12.79 1.14
CA VAL A 29 -7.34 -12.08 1.61
C VAL A 29 -8.35 -11.92 0.48
N PHE A 30 -7.91 -11.54 -0.72
CA PHE A 30 -8.80 -11.25 -1.85
C PHE A 30 -9.46 -12.53 -2.38
N THR A 31 -8.75 -13.67 -2.36
CA THR A 31 -9.33 -14.98 -2.64
C THR A 31 -10.34 -15.37 -1.57
N LYS A 32 -9.99 -15.25 -0.28
CA LYS A 32 -10.91 -15.58 0.84
C LYS A 32 -12.19 -14.76 0.78
N ARG A 33 -12.11 -13.50 0.34
CA ARG A 33 -13.23 -12.57 0.21
C ARG A 33 -13.93 -12.65 -1.15
N GLY A 34 -13.49 -13.54 -2.05
CA GLY A 34 -14.14 -13.77 -3.35
C GLY A 34 -14.04 -12.59 -4.32
N ILE A 35 -13.07 -11.69 -4.15
CA ILE A 35 -12.93 -10.48 -4.96
C ILE A 35 -11.77 -10.53 -5.96
N LEU A 36 -10.92 -11.56 -5.91
CA LEU A 36 -9.76 -11.67 -6.82
C LEU A 36 -10.23 -11.66 -8.29
N GLY A 37 -9.61 -10.81 -9.13
CA GLY A 37 -9.98 -10.66 -10.55
C GLY A 37 -11.26 -9.85 -10.81
N SER A 38 -11.96 -9.38 -9.78
CA SER A 38 -13.14 -8.52 -9.94
C SER A 38 -12.76 -7.04 -10.18
N SER A 39 -13.74 -6.21 -10.54
CA SER A 39 -13.55 -4.74 -10.60
C SER A 39 -13.09 -4.15 -9.26
N ARG A 40 -13.52 -4.74 -8.14
CA ARG A 40 -13.08 -4.34 -6.78
C ARG A 40 -11.62 -4.67 -6.54
N ASP A 41 -11.07 -5.72 -7.15
CA ASP A 41 -9.67 -6.10 -6.99
C ASP A 41 -8.75 -4.94 -7.35
N ARG A 42 -8.90 -4.41 -8.57
CA ARG A 42 -8.04 -3.35 -9.09
C ARG A 42 -8.10 -2.09 -8.21
N PHE A 43 -9.31 -1.72 -7.81
CA PHE A 43 -9.54 -0.55 -6.96
C PHE A 43 -8.93 -0.71 -5.56
N LEU A 44 -9.19 -1.83 -4.88
CA LEU A 44 -8.68 -2.07 -3.52
C LEU A 44 -7.18 -2.36 -3.51
N THR A 45 -6.64 -2.98 -4.56
CA THR A 45 -5.20 -3.18 -4.74
C THR A 45 -4.46 -1.84 -4.83
N ALA A 46 -5.00 -0.88 -5.57
CA ALA A 46 -4.42 0.46 -5.66
C ALA A 46 -4.37 1.15 -4.28
N ILE A 47 -5.49 1.11 -3.54
CA ILE A 47 -5.55 1.70 -2.19
C ILE A 47 -4.60 0.99 -1.22
N LEU A 48 -4.56 -0.35 -1.25
CA LEU A 48 -3.69 -1.15 -0.39
C LEU A 48 -2.21 -0.77 -0.60
N TYR A 49 -1.75 -0.74 -1.85
CA TYR A 49 -0.35 -0.39 -2.12
C TYR A 49 -0.03 1.06 -1.79
N GLU A 50 -0.98 1.98 -1.97
CA GLU A 50 -0.80 3.38 -1.63
C GLU A 50 -0.61 3.59 -0.12
N ILE A 51 -1.38 2.85 0.70
CA ILE A 51 -1.23 2.81 2.16
C ILE A 51 0.10 2.18 2.56
N LEU A 52 0.46 1.03 1.98
CA LEU A 52 1.72 0.34 2.28
C LEU A 52 2.94 1.19 1.92
N LYS A 53 2.89 1.90 0.80
CA LYS A 53 3.95 2.81 0.35
C LYS A 53 4.17 3.97 1.34
N ARG A 54 3.10 4.44 1.98
CA ARG A 54 3.13 5.57 2.94
C ARG A 54 3.09 5.11 4.40
N GLN A 55 3.33 3.83 4.66
CA GLN A 55 3.15 3.26 6.00
C GLN A 55 3.95 4.02 7.06
N GLY A 56 5.16 4.48 6.76
CA GLY A 56 5.97 5.28 7.71
C GLY A 56 5.31 6.60 8.11
N MET A 57 4.73 7.35 7.16
CA MET A 57 4.02 8.60 7.45
C MET A 57 2.73 8.35 8.23
N ILE A 58 2.01 7.30 7.85
CA ILE A 58 0.77 6.90 8.52
C ILE A 58 1.07 6.47 9.95
N ASP A 59 2.15 5.70 10.17
CA ASP A 59 2.59 5.26 11.48
C ASP A 59 3.01 6.45 12.37
N ARG A 60 3.59 7.52 11.80
CA ARG A 60 3.83 8.78 12.51
C ARG A 60 2.53 9.47 12.92
N ALA A 61 1.56 9.58 12.02
CA ALA A 61 0.26 10.14 12.35
C ALA A 61 -0.45 9.35 13.48
N ILE A 62 -0.28 8.02 13.51
CA ILE A 62 -0.76 7.18 14.62
C ILE A 62 -0.06 7.56 15.92
N VAL A 63 1.27 7.69 15.91
CA VAL A 63 2.05 8.14 17.09
C VAL A 63 1.56 9.48 17.60
N ASP A 64 1.36 10.45 16.72
CA ASP A 64 0.95 11.82 17.09
C ASP A 64 -0.48 11.84 17.67
N ILE A 65 -1.40 11.01 17.17
CA ILE A 65 -2.79 10.93 17.63
C ILE A 65 -2.93 10.21 18.98
N VAL A 66 -2.22 9.09 19.12
CA VAL A 66 -2.34 8.18 20.28
C VAL A 66 -1.43 8.62 21.42
N GLY A 67 -0.27 9.20 21.12
CA GLY A 67 0.73 9.58 22.13
C GLY A 67 1.60 8.42 22.60
N VAL A 68 1.91 7.46 21.72
CA VAL A 68 2.79 6.31 22.01
C VAL A 68 4.09 6.41 21.23
N GLU A 69 5.18 5.80 21.71
CA GLU A 69 6.46 5.83 21.00
C GLU A 69 6.41 5.12 19.62
N LYS A 70 5.69 4.00 19.53
CA LYS A 70 5.62 3.17 18.32
C LYS A 70 4.22 2.57 18.14
N PRO A 71 3.64 2.55 16.92
CA PRO A 71 2.34 1.92 16.68
C PRO A 71 2.32 0.41 16.96
N LEU A 72 3.48 -0.25 16.94
CA LEU A 72 3.59 -1.69 17.19
C LEU A 72 3.08 -2.12 18.57
N ILE A 73 3.03 -1.20 19.54
CA ILE A 73 2.52 -1.45 20.89
C ILE A 73 0.99 -1.61 20.88
N LEU A 74 0.31 -1.05 19.88
CA LEU A 74 -1.14 -1.14 19.74
C LEU A 74 -1.59 -2.56 19.36
N ASP A 75 -2.84 -2.87 19.70
CA ASP A 75 -3.53 -4.05 19.19
C ASP A 75 -3.36 -4.12 17.65
N PRO A 76 -3.02 -5.29 17.07
CA PRO A 76 -2.74 -5.37 15.64
C PRO A 76 -3.91 -4.97 14.74
N TRP A 77 -5.15 -5.20 15.16
CA TRP A 77 -6.34 -4.81 14.41
C TRP A 77 -6.68 -3.34 14.58
N LEU A 78 -6.41 -2.77 15.76
CA LEU A 78 -6.45 -1.33 15.95
C LEU A 78 -5.47 -0.63 15.01
N ARG A 79 -4.21 -1.06 15.01
CA ARG A 79 -3.16 -0.49 14.15
C ARG A 79 -3.51 -0.60 12.67
N ALA A 80 -3.99 -1.77 12.21
CA ALA A 80 -4.42 -1.94 10.83
C ALA A 80 -5.61 -1.03 10.47
N SER A 81 -6.60 -0.90 11.35
CA SER A 81 -7.75 -0.02 11.19
C SER A 81 -7.34 1.45 11.12
N MET A 82 -6.46 1.90 12.02
CA MET A 82 -5.94 3.27 12.00
C MET A 82 -5.14 3.55 10.73
N ARG A 83 -4.33 2.59 10.24
CA ARG A 83 -3.60 2.75 8.98
C ARG A 83 -4.52 2.94 7.77
N VAL A 84 -5.60 2.17 7.71
CA VAL A 84 -6.60 2.31 6.65
C VAL A 84 -7.34 3.65 6.77
N ALA A 85 -7.77 4.03 7.97
CA ALA A 85 -8.48 5.28 8.19
C ALA A 85 -7.62 6.51 7.87
N LEU A 86 -6.39 6.58 8.39
CA LEU A 86 -5.45 7.66 8.10
C LEU A 86 -5.02 7.67 6.63
N GLY A 87 -4.76 6.50 6.06
CA GLY A 87 -4.41 6.40 4.64
C GLY A 87 -5.50 6.97 3.72
N ILE A 88 -6.76 6.62 3.99
CA ILE A 88 -7.90 7.12 3.21
C ILE A 88 -8.12 8.62 3.45
N THR A 89 -8.14 9.06 4.70
CA THR A 89 -8.40 10.47 5.06
C THR A 89 -7.34 11.42 4.54
N LEU A 90 -6.06 11.02 4.57
CA LEU A 90 -4.95 11.88 4.16
C LEU A 90 -4.71 11.90 2.66
N PHE A 91 -4.97 10.81 1.94
CA PHE A 91 -4.48 10.65 0.56
C PHE A 91 -5.57 10.45 -0.50
N PHE A 92 -6.83 10.21 -0.12
CA PHE A 92 -7.88 9.82 -1.08
C PHE A 92 -9.10 10.75 -1.14
N ASN A 93 -9.10 11.89 -0.43
CA ASN A 93 -10.22 12.85 -0.41
C ASN A 93 -11.59 12.15 -0.27
N PRO A 94 -11.82 11.42 0.83
CA PRO A 94 -12.98 10.56 0.97
C PRO A 94 -14.30 11.33 0.97
N THR A 95 -15.35 10.71 0.44
CA THR A 95 -16.73 11.24 0.55
C THR A 95 -17.22 11.19 1.99
N ASN A 96 -18.21 12.02 2.33
CA ASN A 96 -18.85 12.01 3.67
C ASN A 96 -19.36 10.61 4.08
N LYS A 97 -19.93 9.85 3.14
CA LYS A 97 -20.34 8.46 3.37
C LYS A 97 -19.17 7.54 3.71
N THR A 98 -18.01 7.76 3.09
CA THR A 98 -16.79 7.00 3.39
C THR A 98 -16.26 7.36 4.78
N MET A 99 -16.29 8.65 5.17
CA MET A 99 -15.96 9.09 6.52
C MET A 99 -16.89 8.44 7.56
N GLU A 100 -18.20 8.46 7.32
CA GLU A 100 -19.16 7.80 8.20
C GLU A 100 -18.89 6.29 8.34
N ASN A 101 -18.60 5.59 7.24
CA ASN A 101 -18.24 4.17 7.27
C ASN A 101 -16.92 3.92 8.00
N LEU A 102 -15.92 4.79 7.81
CA LEU A 102 -14.65 4.72 8.53
C LEU A 102 -14.83 4.86 10.05
N ARG A 103 -15.82 5.63 10.51
CA ARG A 103 -16.16 5.69 11.94
C ARG A 103 -16.97 4.46 12.35
N LYS A 104 -18.17 4.30 11.77
CA LYS A 104 -19.18 3.35 12.23
C LYS A 104 -18.87 1.91 11.89
N SER A 105 -18.56 1.64 10.62
CA SER A 105 -18.36 0.27 10.16
C SER A 105 -17.06 -0.32 10.69
N VAL A 106 -15.98 0.47 10.76
CA VAL A 106 -14.70 -0.01 11.29
C VAL A 106 -14.77 -0.30 12.79
N SER A 107 -15.41 0.55 13.60
CA SER A 107 -15.66 0.22 15.02
C SER A 107 -16.49 -1.05 15.16
N LYS A 108 -17.59 -1.18 14.40
CA LYS A 108 -18.41 -2.40 14.43
C LYS A 108 -17.60 -3.64 14.03
N PHE A 109 -16.73 -3.51 13.03
CA PHE A 109 -15.82 -4.58 12.62
C PHE A 109 -14.88 -4.95 13.77
N LEU A 110 -14.16 -3.98 14.35
CA LEU A 110 -13.26 -4.18 15.49
C LEU A 110 -13.96 -4.88 16.65
N SER A 111 -15.17 -4.46 17.01
CA SER A 111 -15.94 -5.08 18.11
C SER A 111 -16.28 -6.55 17.87
N ARG A 112 -16.28 -7.02 16.62
CA ARG A 112 -16.54 -8.42 16.26
C ARG A 112 -15.29 -9.29 16.29
N ILE A 113 -14.11 -8.70 16.10
CA ILE A 113 -12.86 -9.43 15.87
C ILE A 113 -11.84 -9.31 16.99
N THR A 114 -11.99 -8.32 17.87
CA THR A 114 -11.12 -8.07 19.02
C THR A 114 -11.95 -7.64 20.23
N HIS A 115 -11.28 -7.40 21.36
CA HIS A 115 -11.92 -6.98 22.59
C HIS A 115 -12.71 -5.66 22.39
N PRO A 116 -13.94 -5.51 22.92
CA PRO A 116 -14.77 -4.32 22.70
C PRO A 116 -14.10 -2.99 23.05
N PHE A 117 -13.19 -2.98 24.04
CA PHE A 117 -12.39 -1.82 24.39
C PHE A 117 -11.60 -1.25 23.20
N VAL A 118 -11.08 -2.11 22.31
CA VAL A 118 -10.34 -1.67 21.13
C VAL A 118 -11.25 -0.92 20.15
N SER A 119 -12.47 -1.39 19.97
CA SER A 119 -13.49 -0.71 19.16
C SER A 119 -13.87 0.65 19.73
N MET A 120 -14.07 0.72 21.05
CA MET A 120 -14.37 1.95 21.78
C MET A 120 -13.22 2.96 21.63
N TYR A 121 -11.99 2.50 21.83
CA TYR A 121 -10.81 3.35 21.72
C TYR A 121 -10.62 3.90 20.29
N TYR A 122 -10.80 3.07 19.26
CA TYR A 122 -10.81 3.55 17.87
C TYR A 122 -11.91 4.61 17.64
N TRP A 123 -13.11 4.39 18.18
CA TRP A 123 -14.24 5.32 18.03
C TRP A 123 -13.92 6.69 18.65
N GLU A 124 -13.31 6.70 19.84
CA GLU A 124 -12.90 7.92 20.53
C GLU A 124 -11.79 8.68 19.78
N LEU A 125 -10.85 7.95 19.18
CA LEU A 125 -9.77 8.55 18.39
C LEU A 125 -10.22 9.04 17.02
N TYR A 126 -11.41 8.65 16.54
CA TYR A 126 -11.82 8.91 15.17
C TYR A 126 -11.88 10.40 14.82
N ASP A 127 -12.34 11.24 15.73
CA ASP A 127 -12.43 12.69 15.47
C ASP A 127 -11.02 13.29 15.30
N LYS A 128 -10.03 12.82 16.08
CA LYS A 128 -8.62 13.17 15.87
C LYS A 128 -8.08 12.68 14.53
N ILE A 129 -8.47 11.47 14.09
CA ILE A 129 -8.08 10.92 12.78
C ILE A 129 -8.66 11.80 11.66
N ALA A 130 -9.94 12.16 11.74
CA ALA A 130 -10.63 12.92 10.71
C ALA A 130 -10.10 14.35 10.58
N GLU A 131 -9.65 14.95 11.68
CA GLU A 131 -9.10 16.31 11.72
C GLU A 131 -7.58 16.37 11.51
N TYR A 132 -6.91 15.21 11.50
CA TYR A 132 -5.46 15.14 11.41
C TYR A 132 -4.95 15.74 10.09
N LYS A 133 -3.99 16.65 10.20
CA LYS A 133 -3.28 17.22 9.05
C LYS A 133 -1.80 16.96 9.23
N PHE A 134 -1.20 16.30 8.24
CA PHE A 134 0.25 16.12 8.23
C PHE A 134 0.94 17.47 8.10
N ARG A 135 1.83 17.78 9.04
CA ARG A 135 2.67 18.97 9.03
C ARG A 135 4.12 18.55 9.21
N PRO A 136 4.96 18.65 8.17
CA PRO A 136 6.39 18.36 8.29
C PRO A 136 7.01 19.25 9.37
N ARG A 137 7.79 18.65 10.27
CA ARG A 137 8.50 19.36 11.34
C ARG A 137 9.87 19.85 10.90
N ASP A 138 10.47 19.16 9.94
CA ASP A 138 11.79 19.47 9.40
C ASP A 138 11.89 19.13 7.90
N ARG A 139 13.00 19.53 7.30
CA ARG A 139 13.30 19.27 5.88
C ARG A 139 13.37 17.78 5.54
N GLY A 140 13.79 16.94 6.48
CA GLY A 140 13.79 15.49 6.30
C GLY A 140 12.37 14.96 6.13
N GLU A 141 11.45 15.39 6.99
CA GLU A 141 10.03 15.02 6.89
C GLU A 141 9.35 15.58 5.64
N GLU A 142 9.75 16.76 5.16
CA GLU A 142 9.29 17.28 3.86
C GLU A 142 9.72 16.35 2.72
N LEU A 143 10.97 15.90 2.73
CA LEU A 143 11.51 15.00 1.70
C LEU A 143 10.89 13.60 1.79
N GLU A 144 10.66 13.09 3.00
CA GLU A 144 9.90 11.86 3.20
C GLU A 144 8.53 11.98 2.56
N PHE A 145 7.81 13.08 2.82
CA PHE A 145 6.49 13.32 2.24
C PHE A 145 6.53 13.45 0.71
N GLN A 146 7.50 14.20 0.19
CA GLN A 146 7.68 14.43 -1.24
C GLN A 146 8.00 13.14 -2.01
N TYR A 147 8.94 12.34 -1.49
CA TYR A 147 9.44 11.15 -2.19
C TYR A 147 8.86 9.84 -1.67
N MET A 148 8.02 9.83 -0.64
CA MET A 148 7.48 8.60 -0.04
C MET A 148 8.56 7.56 0.33
N LEU A 149 9.72 8.04 0.76
CA LEU A 149 10.86 7.22 1.17
C LEU A 149 11.17 7.50 2.64
N PRO A 150 11.67 6.51 3.40
CA PRO A 150 12.04 6.73 4.79
C PRO A 150 13.29 7.62 4.87
N ARG A 151 13.37 8.48 5.90
CA ARG A 151 14.46 9.44 6.08
C ARG A 151 15.85 8.80 6.04
N TRP A 152 16.03 7.65 6.71
CA TRP A 152 17.33 6.97 6.71
C TRP A 152 17.79 6.64 5.29
N PHE A 153 16.87 6.25 4.39
CA PHE A 153 17.20 5.92 3.01
C PHE A 153 17.54 7.18 2.22
N ILE A 154 16.80 8.26 2.43
CA ILE A 154 17.08 9.56 1.80
C ILE A 154 18.49 10.03 2.21
N ASP A 155 18.78 10.00 3.50
CA ASP A 155 20.05 10.46 4.08
C ASP A 155 21.23 9.58 3.60
N ASP A 156 21.03 8.26 3.49
CA ASP A 156 22.06 7.34 3.01
C ASP A 156 22.31 7.51 1.50
N MET A 157 21.26 7.65 0.68
CA MET A 157 21.44 7.82 -0.77
C MET A 157 22.06 9.16 -1.13
N ARG A 158 21.69 10.25 -0.45
CA ARG A 158 22.34 11.56 -0.62
C ARG A 158 23.82 11.52 -0.26
N ARG A 159 24.19 10.74 0.76
CA ARG A 159 25.60 10.55 1.16
C ARG A 159 26.39 9.75 0.11
N LEU A 160 25.75 8.77 -0.53
CA LEU A 160 26.40 7.87 -1.50
C LEU A 160 26.49 8.45 -2.91
N LEU A 161 25.45 9.14 -3.37
CA LEU A 161 25.29 9.60 -4.75
C LEU A 161 25.44 11.12 -4.91
N GLY A 162 25.41 11.86 -3.80
CA GLY A 162 25.23 13.31 -3.82
C GLY A 162 23.77 13.71 -4.07
N ASP A 163 23.48 15.01 -3.93
CA ASP A 163 22.10 15.51 -3.94
C ASP A 163 21.38 15.35 -5.28
N GLY A 164 22.08 15.56 -6.40
CA GLY A 164 21.49 15.48 -7.74
C GLY A 164 21.05 14.07 -8.13
N GLU A 165 21.99 13.12 -8.15
CA GLU A 165 21.70 11.72 -8.51
C GLU A 165 20.74 11.05 -7.51
N ALA A 166 20.84 11.37 -6.21
CA ALA A 166 19.89 10.85 -5.23
C ALA A 166 18.46 11.32 -5.51
N GLU A 167 18.27 12.59 -5.90
CA GLU A 167 16.95 13.09 -6.28
C GLU A 167 16.39 12.39 -7.53
N GLU A 168 17.23 12.12 -8.53
CA GLU A 168 16.82 11.34 -9.71
C GLU A 168 16.40 9.91 -9.32
N LEU A 169 17.16 9.26 -8.44
CA LEU A 169 16.82 7.94 -7.89
C LEU A 169 15.46 7.98 -7.17
N PHE A 170 15.23 8.98 -6.32
CA PHE A 170 13.97 9.11 -5.59
C PHE A 170 12.77 9.30 -6.53
N LYS A 171 12.92 10.09 -7.60
CA LYS A 171 11.89 10.22 -8.64
C LYS A 171 11.63 8.89 -9.34
N ALA A 172 12.69 8.20 -9.77
CA ALA A 172 12.58 6.91 -10.45
C ALA A 172 11.90 5.82 -9.59
N LEU A 173 12.16 5.77 -8.28
CA LEU A 173 11.51 4.83 -7.35
C LEU A 173 10.01 5.09 -7.18
N ASN A 174 9.54 6.29 -7.52
CA ASN A 174 8.13 6.67 -7.44
C ASN A 174 7.38 6.55 -8.76
N GLU A 175 8.09 6.29 -9.86
CA GLU A 175 7.48 6.03 -11.16
C GLU A 175 6.90 4.61 -11.23
N ARG A 176 5.90 4.45 -12.09
CA ARG A 176 5.29 3.14 -12.33
C ARG A 176 6.23 2.29 -13.17
N LEU A 177 6.89 1.33 -12.52
CA LEU A 177 7.78 0.39 -13.20
C LEU A 177 7.01 -0.68 -13.99
N PRO A 178 7.55 -1.14 -15.15
CA PRO A 178 7.00 -2.27 -15.87
C PRO A 178 7.18 -3.58 -15.09
N LEU A 179 6.22 -4.49 -15.23
CA LEU A 179 6.35 -5.88 -14.76
C LEU A 179 7.43 -6.57 -15.60
N SER A 180 8.40 -7.19 -14.94
CA SER A 180 9.53 -7.87 -15.60
C SER A 180 9.41 -9.37 -15.39
N LEU A 181 9.32 -10.13 -16.49
CA LEU A 181 9.17 -11.58 -16.51
C LEU A 181 10.40 -12.23 -17.13
N ARG A 182 10.94 -13.27 -16.49
CA ARG A 182 12.03 -14.08 -17.06
C ARG A 182 11.47 -15.32 -17.73
N VAL A 183 11.73 -15.46 -19.03
CA VAL A 183 11.36 -16.64 -19.80
C VAL A 183 12.19 -17.82 -19.33
N ASN A 184 11.53 -18.95 -19.04
CA ASN A 184 12.21 -20.21 -18.81
C ASN A 184 12.55 -20.87 -20.15
N SER A 185 13.77 -20.64 -20.63
CA SER A 185 14.26 -21.15 -21.93
C SER A 185 14.27 -22.67 -22.05
N LEU A 186 14.15 -23.41 -20.95
CA LEU A 186 14.02 -24.87 -20.96
C LEU A 186 12.61 -25.34 -21.35
N LYS A 187 11.62 -24.45 -21.32
CA LYS A 187 10.21 -24.78 -21.59
C LYS A 187 9.61 -24.03 -22.78
N ALA A 188 10.12 -22.84 -23.08
CA ALA A 188 9.64 -22.02 -24.18
C ALA A 188 10.72 -21.02 -24.63
N SER A 189 10.67 -20.62 -25.89
CA SER A 189 11.46 -19.52 -26.43
C SER A 189 10.87 -18.16 -26.05
N VAL A 190 11.67 -17.10 -26.15
CA VAL A 190 11.22 -15.73 -25.89
C VAL A 190 10.10 -15.33 -26.86
N GLN A 191 10.21 -15.72 -28.13
CA GLN A 191 9.21 -15.40 -29.15
C GLN A 191 7.87 -16.07 -28.86
N GLU A 192 7.87 -17.36 -28.48
CA GLU A 192 6.64 -18.07 -28.12
C GLU A 192 5.89 -17.41 -26.96
N VAL A 193 6.62 -16.89 -25.97
CA VAL A 193 6.02 -16.17 -24.84
C VAL A 193 5.51 -14.78 -25.26
N MET A 194 6.25 -14.06 -26.09
CA MET A 194 5.81 -12.77 -26.67
C MET A 194 4.50 -12.94 -27.43
N ASP A 195 4.44 -13.88 -28.38
CA ASP A 195 3.27 -14.14 -29.22
C ASP A 195 2.04 -14.51 -28.38
N ARG A 196 2.23 -15.28 -27.31
CA ARG A 196 1.15 -15.65 -26.40
C ARG A 196 0.61 -14.45 -25.65
N LEU A 197 1.48 -13.60 -25.10
CA LEU A 197 1.07 -12.38 -24.41
C LEU A 197 0.36 -11.40 -25.36
N GLU A 198 0.82 -11.28 -26.60
CA GLU A 198 0.18 -10.46 -27.63
C GLU A 198 -1.21 -10.98 -28.00
N LYS A 199 -1.39 -12.30 -28.13
CA LYS A 199 -2.72 -12.93 -28.33
C LYS A 199 -3.69 -12.66 -27.19
N GLU A 200 -3.17 -12.45 -25.99
CA GLU A 200 -3.96 -12.04 -24.82
C GLU A 200 -4.21 -10.52 -24.76
N GLY A 201 -3.85 -9.79 -25.81
CA GLY A 201 -4.06 -8.34 -25.95
C GLY A 201 -3.02 -7.49 -25.23
N LYS A 202 -1.90 -8.07 -24.78
CA LYS A 202 -0.82 -7.34 -24.11
C LYS A 202 0.17 -6.77 -25.12
N LYS A 203 0.96 -5.79 -24.67
CA LYS A 203 2.03 -5.15 -25.45
C LYS A 203 3.40 -5.43 -24.80
N PRO A 204 3.87 -6.69 -24.84
CA PRO A 204 5.17 -7.02 -24.26
C PRO A 204 6.32 -6.44 -25.09
N TYR A 205 7.47 -6.26 -24.46
CA TYR A 205 8.72 -5.93 -25.16
C TYR A 205 9.91 -6.60 -24.49
N VAL A 206 10.91 -6.97 -25.27
CA VAL A 206 12.13 -7.59 -24.75
C VAL A 206 13.03 -6.53 -24.12
N SER A 207 13.65 -6.86 -22.99
CA SER A 207 14.62 -6.00 -22.35
C SER A 207 15.84 -5.79 -23.25
N LYS A 208 16.26 -4.52 -23.41
CA LYS A 208 17.48 -4.17 -24.16
C LYS A 208 18.76 -4.70 -23.52
N VAL A 209 18.72 -5.06 -22.24
CA VAL A 209 19.89 -5.48 -21.45
C VAL A 209 20.00 -7.00 -21.35
N VAL A 210 18.87 -7.71 -21.23
CA VAL A 210 18.84 -9.17 -21.01
C VAL A 210 17.81 -9.80 -21.97
N PRO A 211 18.24 -10.56 -22.98
CA PRO A 211 17.35 -11.09 -24.02
C PRO A 211 16.23 -12.02 -23.53
N THR A 212 16.41 -12.65 -22.37
CA THR A 212 15.41 -13.57 -21.78
C THR A 212 14.36 -12.87 -20.90
N ILE A 213 14.46 -11.55 -20.75
CA ILE A 213 13.53 -10.75 -19.95
C ILE A 213 12.52 -10.07 -20.87
N ILE A 214 11.24 -10.31 -20.59
CA ILE A 214 10.10 -9.63 -21.21
C ILE A 214 9.52 -8.63 -20.20
N LYS A 215 9.18 -7.43 -20.66
CA LYS A 215 8.57 -6.37 -19.85
C LYS A 215 7.15 -6.08 -20.31
N LEU A 216 6.28 -5.78 -19.34
CA LEU A 216 4.88 -5.41 -19.53
C LEU A 216 4.59 -4.12 -18.77
N ASN A 217 4.05 -3.10 -19.45
CA ASN A 217 3.68 -1.84 -18.80
C ASN A 217 2.35 -1.92 -18.02
N GLU A 218 1.64 -3.02 -18.16
CA GLU A 218 0.33 -3.26 -17.53
C GLU A 218 0.39 -4.41 -16.51
N PRO A 219 -0.52 -4.44 -15.52
CA PRO A 219 -0.67 -5.58 -14.64
C PRO A 219 -1.07 -6.83 -15.42
N TYR A 220 -0.57 -7.98 -14.97
CA TYR A 220 -0.85 -9.30 -15.53
C TYR A 220 -1.08 -10.29 -14.38
N ASP A 221 -2.17 -11.04 -14.45
CA ASP A 221 -2.49 -12.08 -13.46
C ASP A 221 -1.67 -13.34 -13.79
N LEU A 222 -0.67 -13.63 -12.96
CA LEU A 222 0.20 -14.81 -13.04
C LEU A 222 -0.38 -16.03 -12.31
#